data_AF-A0AA41RWG3-F1
#
_entry.id   AF-A0AA41RWG3-F1
#
_cell.length_a   1.000
_cell.length_b   1.000
_cell.length_c   1.000
_cell.angle_alpha   90.00
_cell.angle_beta   90.00
_cell.angle_gamma   90.00
#
_symmetry.space_group_name_H-M   'P 1'
#
loop_
_entity.id
_entity.type
_entity.pdbx_description
1 polymer ?
#
loop_
_entity_poly.entity_id
_entity_poly.type
_entity_poly.pdbx_seq_one_letter_code
_entity_poly.pdbx_strand_id
1 'polypeptide(L)'
;MANAKWVVPRILGYVSEHLNCKPSTIQSRMKRKYKVEISYWTAWHARHICLEKVYGSFEDNYTCVPELCRQIQLANSGSVATWSKEEGVAEQFGGLFVMYKASLYGSLRRGTTYA
;
A
#
# COMPACT_ATOMS: atom_id res chain seq x y z
N MET A 1 -2.77 6.23 -29.86
CA MET A 1 -2.17 5.25 -28.93
C MET A 1 -3.18 4.93 -27.84
N ALA A 2 -3.32 3.66 -27.45
CA ALA A 2 -4.22 3.30 -26.35
C ALA A 2 -3.67 3.81 -25.01
N ASN A 3 -4.53 4.45 -24.21
CA ASN A 3 -4.18 5.02 -22.91
C ASN A 3 -4.61 4.10 -21.76
N ALA A 4 -4.11 4.37 -20.54
CA ALA A 4 -4.40 3.53 -19.38
C ALA A 4 -5.90 3.44 -19.07
N LYS A 5 -6.64 4.55 -19.18
CA LYS A 5 -8.10 4.60 -18.94
C LYS A 5 -8.87 3.63 -19.84
N TRP A 6 -8.43 3.44 -21.09
CA TRP A 6 -9.02 2.46 -22.00
C TRP A 6 -8.63 1.01 -21.66
N VAL A 7 -7.43 0.80 -21.12
CA VAL A 7 -6.93 -0.53 -20.72
C VAL A 7 -7.61 -1.04 -19.45
N VAL A 8 -7.80 -0.18 -18.45
CA VAL A 8 -8.36 -0.49 -17.12
C VAL A 8 -9.59 -1.41 -17.16
N PRO A 9 -10.71 -1.06 -17.83
CA PRO A 9 -11.92 -1.91 -17.80
C PRO A 9 -11.71 -3.29 -18.42
N ARG A 10 -10.70 -3.45 -19.30
CA ARG A 10 -10.39 -4.71 -19.99
C ARG A 10 -9.51 -5.66 -19.17
N ILE A 11 -8.81 -5.12 -18.17
CA ILE A 11 -7.89 -5.87 -17.31
C ILE A 11 -8.35 -5.95 -15.86
N LEU A 12 -9.33 -5.14 -15.45
CA LEU A 12 -9.77 -5.02 -14.05
C LEU A 12 -10.04 -6.38 -13.41
N GLY A 13 -10.92 -7.21 -13.99
CA GLY A 13 -11.22 -8.53 -13.43
C GLY A 13 -9.99 -9.43 -13.30
N TYR A 14 -9.06 -9.35 -14.26
CA TYR A 14 -7.81 -10.13 -14.17
C TYR A 14 -6.89 -9.63 -13.05
N VAL A 15 -6.76 -8.30 -12.88
CA VAL A 15 -5.94 -7.71 -11.81
C VAL A 15 -6.54 -7.98 -10.44
N SER A 16 -7.87 -7.96 -10.31
CA SER A 16 -8.58 -8.29 -9.07
C SER A 16 -8.30 -9.73 -8.60
N GLU A 17 -8.18 -10.68 -9.53
CA GLU A 17 -7.80 -12.07 -9.23
C GLU A 17 -6.29 -12.26 -9.03
N HIS A 18 -5.46 -11.39 -9.64
CA HIS A 18 -4.01 -11.53 -9.69
C HIS A 18 -3.31 -10.21 -9.29
N LEU A 19 -3.40 -9.83 -8.02
CA LEU A 19 -2.90 -8.55 -7.50
C LEU A 19 -1.39 -8.34 -7.74
N ASN A 20 -0.63 -9.42 -7.78
CA ASN A 20 0.82 -9.43 -8.05
C ASN A 20 1.16 -9.45 -9.55
N CYS A 21 0.19 -9.19 -10.44
CA CYS A 21 0.44 -9.20 -11.88
C CYS A 21 1.48 -8.14 -12.27
N LYS A 22 2.46 -8.52 -13.09
CA LYS A 22 3.47 -7.57 -13.59
C LYS A 22 2.92 -6.75 -14.75
N PRO A 23 3.35 -5.48 -14.94
CA PRO A 23 2.94 -4.69 -16.10
C PRO A 23 3.25 -5.36 -17.45
N SER A 24 4.34 -6.13 -17.55
CA SER A 24 4.68 -6.91 -18.75
C SER A 24 3.63 -7.99 -19.08
N THR A 25 3.00 -8.59 -18.07
CA THR A 25 1.89 -9.52 -18.26
C THR A 25 0.67 -8.80 -18.83
N ILE A 26 0.41 -7.57 -18.38
CA ILE A 26 -0.66 -6.71 -18.92
C ILE A 26 -0.37 -6.39 -20.40
N GLN A 27 0.86 -5.97 -20.75
CA GLN A 27 1.24 -5.73 -22.16
C GLN A 27 1.00 -6.97 -23.02
N SER A 28 1.46 -8.12 -22.54
CA SER A 28 1.31 -9.42 -23.23
C SER A 28 -0.16 -9.78 -23.44
N ARG A 29 -1.01 -9.55 -22.43
CA ARG A 29 -2.46 -9.77 -22.50
C ARG A 29 -3.12 -8.84 -23.51
N MET A 30 -2.72 -7.57 -23.54
CA MET A 30 -3.25 -6.60 -24.50
C MET A 30 -2.91 -6.95 -25.94
N LYS A 31 -1.65 -7.34 -26.19
CA LYS A 31 -1.20 -7.81 -27.51
C LYS A 31 -1.89 -9.10 -27.92
N ARG A 32 -2.05 -10.07 -27.01
CA ARG A 32 -2.63 -11.39 -27.33
C ARG A 32 -4.13 -11.33 -27.59
N LYS A 33 -4.89 -10.72 -26.67
CA LYS A 33 -6.37 -10.73 -26.65
C LYS A 33 -6.98 -9.62 -27.50
N TYR A 34 -6.39 -8.43 -27.48
CA TYR A 34 -6.97 -7.25 -28.14
C TYR A 34 -6.17 -6.80 -29.37
N LYS A 35 -5.03 -7.45 -29.67
CA LYS A 35 -4.12 -7.07 -30.77
C LYS A 35 -3.65 -5.62 -30.69
N VAL A 36 -3.61 -5.06 -29.47
CA VAL A 36 -3.14 -3.70 -29.20
C VAL A 36 -1.80 -3.76 -28.49
N GLU A 37 -0.79 -3.09 -29.04
CA GLU A 37 0.45 -2.84 -28.36
C GLU A 37 0.34 -1.58 -27.49
N ILE A 38 0.78 -1.69 -26.24
CA ILE A 38 0.82 -0.58 -25.29
C ILE A 38 2.23 -0.46 -24.72
N SER A 39 2.61 0.77 -24.35
CA SER A 39 3.87 1.00 -23.64
C SER A 39 3.85 0.36 -22.25
N TYR A 40 5.04 0.12 -21.71
CA TYR A 40 5.19 -0.37 -20.34
C TYR A 40 4.56 0.60 -19.33
N TRP A 41 4.77 1.91 -19.50
CA TRP A 41 4.16 2.95 -18.67
C TRP A 41 2.64 2.92 -18.68
N THR A 42 2.02 2.72 -19.86
CA THR A 42 0.56 2.56 -19.95
C THR A 42 0.09 1.33 -19.17
N ALA A 43 0.82 0.22 -19.25
CA ALA A 43 0.49 -1.00 -18.52
C ALA A 43 0.67 -0.84 -17.00
N TRP A 44 1.75 -0.18 -16.57
CA TRP A 44 2.02 0.12 -15.17
C TRP A 44 0.95 1.05 -14.58
N HIS A 45 0.61 2.12 -15.31
CA HIS A 45 -0.40 3.07 -14.86
C HIS A 45 -1.80 2.44 -14.83
N ALA A 46 -2.15 1.63 -15.84
CA ALA A 46 -3.42 0.88 -15.83
C ALA A 46 -3.50 -0.10 -14.66
N ARG A 47 -2.38 -0.77 -14.30
CA ARG A 47 -2.29 -1.61 -13.10
C ARG A 47 -2.56 -0.79 -11.84
N HIS A 48 -1.92 0.37 -11.70
CA HIS A 48 -2.12 1.25 -10.55
C HIS A 48 -3.59 1.63 -10.38
N ILE A 49 -4.26 2.09 -11.44
CA ILE A 49 -5.68 2.44 -11.38
C ILE A 49 -6.56 1.23 -11.02
N CYS A 50 -6.21 0.03 -11.50
CA CYS A 50 -6.95 -1.19 -11.13
C CYS A 50 -6.77 -1.52 -9.65
N LEU A 51 -5.54 -1.42 -9.12
CA LEU A 51 -5.27 -1.67 -7.70
C LEU A 51 -5.97 -0.65 -6.80
N GLU A 52 -5.98 0.62 -7.20
CA GLU A 52 -6.71 1.68 -6.51
C GLU A 52 -8.22 1.40 -6.48
N LYS A 53 -8.79 0.85 -7.56
CA LYS A 53 -10.20 0.40 -7.58
C LYS A 53 -10.48 -0.81 -6.68
N VAL A 54 -9.47 -1.64 -6.39
CA VAL A 54 -9.63 -2.83 -5.55
C VAL A 54 -9.41 -2.51 -4.07
N TYR A 55 -8.38 -1.72 -3.75
CA TYR A 55 -7.99 -1.40 -2.38
C TYR A 55 -8.49 -0.05 -1.86
N GLY A 56 -9.15 0.74 -2.71
CA GLY A 56 -9.42 2.14 -2.42
C GLY A 56 -8.20 3.03 -2.75
N SER A 57 -8.40 4.34 -2.63
CA SER A 57 -7.32 5.28 -2.84
C SER A 57 -6.29 5.20 -1.69
N PHE A 58 -5.07 5.65 -1.96
CA PHE A 58 -4.07 5.78 -0.91
C PHE A 58 -4.57 6.72 0.20
N GLU A 59 -5.24 7.80 -0.16
CA GLU A 59 -5.80 8.78 0.77
C GLU A 59 -6.85 8.15 1.69
N ASP A 60 -7.77 7.36 1.13
CA ASP A 60 -8.79 6.65 1.91
C ASP A 60 -8.15 5.70 2.92
N ASN A 61 -7.12 4.96 2.52
CA ASN A 61 -6.44 4.02 3.40
C ASN A 61 -5.68 4.69 4.54
N TYR A 62 -5.21 5.94 4.37
CA TYR A 62 -4.56 6.67 5.46
C TYR A 62 -5.53 7.09 6.57
N THR A 63 -6.83 7.19 6.27
CA THR A 63 -7.85 7.46 7.31
C THR A 63 -7.95 6.33 8.34
N CYS A 64 -7.49 5.12 8.00
CA CYS A 64 -7.47 3.96 8.90
C CYS A 64 -6.27 3.94 9.86
N VAL A 65 -5.24 4.75 9.64
CA VAL A 65 -4.00 4.76 10.45
C VAL A 65 -4.25 5.05 11.95
N PRO A 66 -5.11 6.01 12.34
CA PRO A 66 -5.40 6.27 13.75
C PRO A 66 -6.02 5.05 14.44
N GLU A 67 -6.95 4.37 13.76
CA GLU A 67 -7.59 3.15 14.26
C GLU A 67 -6.60 2.00 14.37
N LEU A 68 -5.70 1.84 13.39
CA LEU A 68 -4.61 0.87 13.45
C LEU A 68 -3.72 1.09 14.68
N CYS A 69 -3.32 2.33 14.96
CA CYS A 69 -2.53 2.67 16.16
C CYS A 69 -3.27 2.27 17.45
N ARG A 70 -4.57 2.54 17.53
CA ARG A 70 -5.42 2.16 18.67
C ARG A 70 -5.44 0.64 18.86
N GLN A 71 -5.64 -0.12 17.78
CA GLN A 71 -5.68 -1.58 17.81
C GLN A 71 -4.35 -2.20 18.24
N ILE A 72 -3.22 -1.66 17.77
CA ILE A 72 -1.88 -2.11 18.18
C ILE A 72 -1.69 -1.96 19.70
N GLN A 73 -2.09 -0.81 20.25
CA GLN A 73 -1.98 -0.53 21.68
C GLN A 73 -2.89 -1.43 22.52
N LEU A 74 -4.10 -1.71 22.04
CA LEU A 74 -5.03 -2.63 22.72
C LEU A 74 -4.54 -4.08 22.72
N ALA A 75 -4.09 -4.58 21.56
CA ALA A 75 -3.62 -5.95 21.43
C ALA A 75 -2.33 -6.21 22.21
N ASN A 76 -1.48 -5.19 22.36
CA ASN A 76 -0.18 -5.30 23.00
C ASN A 76 0.01 -4.16 24.01
N SER A 77 -0.63 -4.27 25.17
CA SER A 77 -0.51 -3.30 26.26
C SER A 77 0.95 -2.96 26.53
N GLY A 78 1.31 -1.67 26.46
CA GLY A 78 2.68 -1.16 26.62
C GLY A 78 3.49 -1.04 25.31
N SER A 79 2.86 -1.27 24.15
CA SER A 79 3.40 -0.85 22.85
C SER A 79 3.08 0.62 22.60
N VAL A 80 3.94 1.31 21.87
CA VAL A 80 3.75 2.70 21.45
C VAL A 80 3.43 2.71 19.96
N ALA A 81 2.32 3.32 19.57
CA ALA A 81 1.98 3.53 18.17
C ALA A 81 1.42 4.94 18.01
N THR A 82 2.12 5.78 17.23
CA THR A 82 1.79 7.19 17.01
C THR A 82 1.88 7.51 15.53
N TRP A 83 1.10 8.49 15.09
CA TRP A 83 1.07 8.92 13.69
C TRP A 83 1.04 10.45 13.63
N SER A 84 1.47 11.01 12.51
CA SER A 84 1.48 12.45 12.26
C SER A 84 0.80 12.80 10.93
N LYS A 85 0.29 14.03 10.87
CA LYS A 85 -0.18 14.68 9.64
C LYS A 85 0.81 15.77 9.25
N GLU A 86 0.92 16.03 7.96
CA GLU A 86 1.66 17.19 7.47
C GLU A 86 0.82 18.46 7.63
N GLU A 87 1.39 19.54 8.15
CA GLU A 87 0.68 20.82 8.30
C GLU A 87 0.80 21.67 7.03
N GLY A 88 -0.33 22.13 6.49
CA GLY A 88 -0.37 23.26 5.54
C GLY A 88 -0.95 22.98 4.15
N VAL A 89 -0.89 21.76 3.61
CA VAL A 89 -1.41 21.46 2.25
C VAL A 89 -2.08 20.09 2.24
N ALA A 90 -3.39 20.10 2.53
CA ALA A 90 -4.23 18.92 2.72
C ALA A 90 -3.80 18.05 3.93
N GLU A 91 -4.75 17.35 4.55
CA GLU A 91 -4.46 16.44 5.67
C GLU A 91 -3.71 15.19 5.19
N GLN A 92 -2.49 15.38 4.67
CA GLN A 92 -1.66 14.30 4.15
C GLN A 92 -0.98 13.56 5.30
N PHE A 93 -0.74 12.28 5.06
CA PHE A 93 -0.01 11.42 5.98
C PHE A 93 1.43 11.93 6.15
N GLY A 94 1.79 12.34 7.37
CA GLY A 94 3.15 12.78 7.69
C GLY A 94 4.06 11.62 8.10
N GLY A 95 3.53 10.64 8.83
CA GLY A 95 4.33 9.50 9.29
C GLY A 95 3.61 8.57 10.27
N LEU A 96 4.14 7.36 10.43
CA LEU A 96 3.68 6.35 11.38
C LEU A 96 4.90 5.79 12.12
N PHE A 97 4.83 5.79 13.45
CA PHE A 97 5.81 5.20 14.33
C PHE A 97 5.16 4.08 15.15
N VAL A 98 5.76 2.88 15.14
CA VAL A 98 5.28 1.73 15.89
C VAL A 98 6.45 1.07 16.62
N MET A 99 6.32 0.90 17.93
CA MET A 99 7.27 0.22 18.79
C MET A 99 6.52 -0.77 19.70
N TYR A 100 6.69 -2.07 19.42
CA TYR A 100 6.06 -3.11 20.21
C TYR A 100 6.74 -3.28 21.57
N LYS A 101 5.95 -3.61 22.60
CA LYS A 101 6.46 -3.92 23.96
C LYS A 101 7.56 -4.99 23.94
N ALA A 102 7.41 -6.03 23.13
CA ALA A 102 8.41 -7.09 23.03
C ALA A 102 9.80 -6.55 22.64
N SER A 103 9.84 -5.54 21.76
CA SER A 103 11.08 -4.87 21.34
C SER A 103 11.68 -4.00 22.44
N LEU A 104 10.86 -3.41 23.32
CA LEU A 104 11.32 -2.64 24.49
C LEU A 104 11.99 -3.55 25.54
N TYR A 105 11.39 -4.69 25.86
CA TYR A 105 11.94 -5.57 26.91
C TYR A 105 13.15 -6.39 26.44
N GLY A 106 13.24 -6.68 25.14
CA GLY A 106 14.40 -7.34 24.55
C GLY A 106 15.68 -6.48 24.60
N SER A 107 15.56 -5.15 24.48
CA SER A 107 16.70 -4.24 24.53
C SER A 107 17.17 -3.96 25.97
N LEU A 108 16.24 -3.86 26.94
CA LEU A 108 16.54 -3.63 28.35
C LEU A 108 17.24 -4.81 29.05
N ARG A 109 17.07 -6.04 28.58
CA ARG A 109 17.70 -7.24 29.18
C ARG A 109 19.16 -7.46 28.82
N ARG A 110 19.74 -6.71 27.86
CA ARG A 110 21.15 -6.83 27.47
C ARG A 110 22.07 -5.73 28.05
N GLY A 111 21.53 -4.81 28.85
CA GLY A 111 22.27 -3.65 29.38
C GLY A 111 22.60 -3.69 30.88
N THR A 112 22.21 -4.74 31.62
CA THR A 112 22.34 -4.77 33.10
C THR A 112 22.95 -6.08 33.62
N THR A 113 24.03 -6.54 32.98
CA THR A 113 24.92 -7.57 33.57
C THR A 113 26.37 -7.08 33.56
N TYR A 114 26.66 -6.09 34.40
CA TYR A 114 27.98 -5.91 35.01
C TYR A 114 27.72 -5.38 36.42
N ALA A 115 27.74 -6.30 37.39
CA ALA A 115 27.88 -6.05 38.81
C ALA A 115 29.09 -6.86 39.28
#